data_AF-A0A3D8R8M3-F1
#
_entry.id   AF-A0A3D8R8M3-F1
#
_cell.length_a   1.000
_cell.length_b   1.000
_cell.length_c   1.000
_cell.angle_alpha   90.00
_cell.angle_beta   90.00
_cell.angle_gamma   90.00
#
_symmetry.space_group_name_H-M   'P 1'
#
loop_
_entity.id
_entity.type
_entity.pdbx_description
1 polymer ?
#
loop_
_entity_poly.entity_id
_entity_poly.type
_entity_poly.pdbx_seq_one_letter_code
_entity_poly.pdbx_strand_id
1 'polypeptide(L)'
;MKTSSILIGLASVVSSVLALSGKATTTRYYDGQEGACGCGNTSGMFSWQTGIGSGVYTAAGSQALYDSSGSSWCGSGCGQCYKLTSTGSSPSGQGTGGASGQSIIVMVTNLCPNSGNAQWCPVVGGTNDYGYSYHFDIMASSQVFGDNVIVDFASVSCPTTATTDYAQCSC
;
A
#
# COMPACT_ATOMS: atom_id res chain seq x y z
N MET A 1 -64.06 7.96 8.10
CA MET A 1 -62.95 7.61 7.19
C MET A 1 -61.64 7.87 7.93
N LYS A 2 -60.88 6.83 8.29
CA LYS A 2 -59.61 6.94 9.00
C LYS A 2 -58.49 6.54 8.03
N THR A 3 -57.73 7.51 7.56
CA THR A 3 -56.56 7.31 6.70
C THR A 3 -55.36 6.93 7.58
N SER A 4 -54.85 5.72 7.39
CA SER A 4 -53.66 5.22 8.09
C SER A 4 -52.48 5.33 7.12
N SER A 5 -51.58 6.28 7.38
CA SER A 5 -50.35 6.45 6.60
C SER A 5 -49.27 5.51 7.13
N ILE A 6 -48.80 4.60 6.27
CA ILE A 6 -47.67 3.71 6.54
C ILE A 6 -46.39 4.45 6.13
N LEU A 7 -45.54 4.77 7.11
CA LEU A 7 -44.17 5.23 6.87
C LEU A 7 -43.27 4.00 6.63
N ILE A 8 -42.77 3.87 5.40
CA ILE A 8 -41.74 2.89 5.05
C ILE A 8 -40.39 3.52 5.40
N GLY A 9 -39.77 3.08 6.50
CA GLY A 9 -38.40 3.45 6.84
C GLY A 9 -37.41 2.70 5.96
N LEU A 10 -36.65 3.41 5.13
CA LEU A 10 -35.47 2.86 4.46
C LEU A 10 -34.37 2.64 5.52
N ALA A 11 -34.04 1.38 5.80
CA ALA A 11 -32.84 1.02 6.54
C ALA A 11 -31.63 1.01 5.58
N SER A 12 -30.69 1.94 5.78
CA SER A 12 -29.42 1.97 5.05
C SER A 12 -28.53 0.82 5.51
N VAL A 13 -28.30 -0.17 4.63
CA VAL A 13 -27.30 -1.21 4.86
C VAL A 13 -25.90 -0.63 4.66
N VAL A 14 -25.18 -0.39 5.76
CA VAL A 14 -23.77 0.02 5.73
C VAL A 14 -22.93 -1.24 5.52
N SER A 15 -22.51 -1.52 4.28
CA SER A 15 -21.54 -2.58 3.99
C SER A 15 -20.21 -2.23 4.65
N SER A 16 -19.88 -2.93 5.72
CA SER A 16 -18.58 -2.83 6.38
C SER A 16 -17.57 -3.57 5.52
N VAL A 17 -16.88 -2.86 4.62
CA VAL A 17 -15.71 -3.43 3.93
C VAL A 17 -14.69 -3.76 5.01
N LEU A 18 -14.38 -5.04 5.21
CA LEU A 18 -13.36 -5.45 6.18
C LEU A 18 -12.04 -4.80 5.79
N ALA A 19 -11.50 -3.95 6.67
CA ALA A 19 -10.20 -3.34 6.46
C ALA A 19 -9.13 -4.44 6.36
N LEU A 20 -8.38 -4.46 5.27
CA LEU A 20 -7.32 -5.43 5.06
C LEU A 20 -6.20 -5.21 6.10
N SER A 21 -5.77 -6.28 6.77
CA SER A 21 -4.67 -6.23 7.73
C SER A 21 -3.92 -7.57 7.75
N GLY A 22 -2.66 -7.55 8.18
CA GLY A 22 -1.86 -8.77 8.28
C GLY A 22 -0.39 -8.46 8.58
N LYS A 23 0.48 -9.41 8.23
CA LYS A 23 1.94 -9.21 8.24
C LYS A 23 2.48 -9.13 6.81
N ALA A 24 3.48 -8.30 6.61
CA ALA A 24 4.14 -8.12 5.32
C ALA A 24 5.64 -7.97 5.49
N THR A 25 6.40 -8.31 4.45
CA THR A 25 7.79 -7.86 4.31
C THR A 25 7.85 -6.49 3.64
N THR A 26 8.96 -5.80 3.83
CA THR A 26 9.25 -4.56 3.12
C THR A 26 10.63 -4.64 2.48
N THR A 27 10.79 -3.91 1.38
CA THR A 27 12.10 -3.49 0.87
C THR A 27 12.08 -1.99 0.61
N ARG A 28 13.21 -1.47 0.12
CA ARG A 28 13.33 -0.11 -0.38
C ARG A 28 13.72 -0.16 -1.85
N TYR A 29 13.02 0.59 -2.69
CA TYR A 29 13.40 0.82 -4.08
C TYR A 29 13.48 2.30 -4.43
N TYR A 30 14.16 2.57 -5.55
CA TYR A 30 14.18 3.87 -6.19
C TYR A 30 14.47 3.68 -7.68
N ASP A 31 13.50 3.97 -8.54
CA ASP A 31 13.65 3.87 -10.01
C ASP A 31 13.44 5.21 -10.74
N GLY A 32 12.80 6.20 -10.08
CA GLY A 32 12.47 7.50 -10.66
C GLY A 32 11.33 7.48 -11.68
N GLN A 33 10.59 6.37 -11.79
CA GLN A 33 9.57 6.17 -12.81
C GLN A 33 8.18 6.61 -12.34
N GLU A 34 7.30 6.90 -13.30
CA GLU A 34 5.90 7.30 -13.06
C GLU A 34 5.13 6.33 -12.13
N GLY A 35 5.39 5.04 -12.28
CA GLY A 35 4.70 3.98 -11.53
C GLY A 35 3.34 3.61 -12.13
N ALA A 36 2.86 2.43 -11.75
CA ALA A 36 1.68 1.79 -12.34
C ALA A 36 0.33 2.45 -11.98
N CYS A 37 0.32 3.40 -11.04
CA CYS A 37 -0.84 4.24 -10.75
C CYS A 37 -0.82 5.59 -11.48
N GLY A 38 0.12 5.79 -12.42
CA GLY A 38 0.16 6.99 -13.25
C GLY A 38 0.50 8.28 -12.49
N CYS A 39 1.36 8.19 -11.48
CA CYS A 39 1.71 9.31 -10.60
C CYS A 39 2.94 10.08 -11.10
N GLY A 40 2.93 10.47 -12.35
CA GLY A 40 4.06 11.14 -13.01
C GLY A 40 3.70 11.70 -14.36
N ASN A 41 4.72 12.01 -15.15
CA ASN A 41 4.57 12.50 -16.51
C ASN A 41 5.76 12.05 -17.38
N THR A 42 5.85 12.58 -18.61
CA THR A 42 6.95 12.27 -19.55
C THR A 42 8.36 12.55 -19.02
N SER A 43 8.49 13.33 -17.95
CA SER A 43 9.76 13.64 -17.29
C SER A 43 10.06 12.75 -16.07
N GLY A 44 9.19 11.79 -15.74
CA GLY A 44 9.36 10.85 -14.62
C GLY A 44 8.29 11.00 -13.54
N MET A 45 8.57 10.47 -12.35
CA MET A 45 7.66 10.57 -11.19
C MET A 45 7.38 12.01 -10.76
N PHE A 46 6.21 12.25 -10.17
CA PHE A 46 6.02 13.44 -9.35
C PHE A 46 6.95 13.43 -8.13
N SER A 47 7.43 14.62 -7.73
CA SER A 47 8.46 14.76 -6.69
C SER A 47 8.05 14.19 -5.33
N TRP A 48 6.76 14.28 -4.99
CA TRP A 48 6.20 13.78 -3.73
C TRP A 48 6.27 12.25 -3.60
N GLN A 49 6.47 11.50 -4.70
CA GLN A 49 6.53 10.04 -4.63
C GLN A 49 7.66 9.53 -3.72
N THR A 50 8.77 10.27 -3.62
CA THR A 50 9.90 9.92 -2.74
C THR A 50 9.65 10.23 -1.26
N GLY A 51 8.54 10.87 -0.94
CA GLY A 51 8.14 11.24 0.41
C GLY A 51 7.03 12.29 0.36
N ILE A 52 5.82 11.90 0.74
CA ILE A 52 4.64 12.78 0.78
C ILE A 52 4.77 13.75 1.96
N GLY A 53 5.29 13.27 3.09
CA GLY A 53 5.49 14.07 4.29
C GLY A 53 6.18 13.28 5.39
N SER A 54 6.36 13.89 6.55
CA SER A 54 6.98 13.21 7.70
C SER A 54 6.16 11.98 8.10
N GLY A 55 6.76 10.78 7.97
CA GLY A 55 6.11 9.52 8.28
C GLY A 55 5.08 9.02 7.24
N VAL A 56 4.99 9.68 6.08
CA VAL A 56 4.06 9.31 4.99
C VAL A 56 4.83 9.16 3.69
N TYR A 57 4.78 7.97 3.10
CA TYR A 57 5.56 7.56 1.94
C TYR A 57 4.68 6.93 0.86
N THR A 58 5.25 6.65 -0.30
CA THR A 58 4.62 5.79 -1.30
C THR A 58 5.26 4.40 -1.31
N ALA A 59 4.55 3.43 -1.87
CA ALA A 59 5.05 2.08 -2.05
C ALA A 59 4.57 1.46 -3.37
N ALA A 60 5.39 0.58 -3.91
CA ALA A 60 4.96 -0.43 -4.86
C ALA A 60 4.39 -1.63 -4.08
N GLY A 61 3.09 -1.88 -4.22
CA GLY A 61 2.44 -3.00 -3.55
C GLY A 61 2.65 -4.30 -4.32
N SER A 62 2.80 -5.44 -3.61
CA SER A 62 2.69 -6.75 -4.27
C SER A 62 1.32 -6.91 -4.95
N GLN A 63 1.20 -7.86 -5.89
CA GLN A 63 0.02 -7.98 -6.75
C GLN A 63 -1.30 -7.99 -5.95
N ALA A 64 -1.39 -8.66 -4.80
CA ALA A 64 -2.61 -8.69 -4.00
C ALA A 64 -2.99 -7.33 -3.35
N LEU A 65 -2.00 -6.48 -3.05
CA LEU A 65 -2.20 -5.12 -2.55
C LEU A 65 -2.52 -4.13 -3.67
N TYR A 66 -1.90 -4.33 -4.83
CA TYR A 66 -2.04 -3.48 -6.00
C TYR A 66 -3.33 -3.77 -6.77
N ASP A 67 -3.58 -5.03 -7.13
CA ASP A 67 -4.81 -5.47 -7.77
C ASP A 67 -4.96 -7.00 -7.71
N SER A 68 -5.98 -7.46 -6.97
CA SER A 68 -6.27 -8.90 -6.80
C SER A 68 -6.72 -9.62 -8.08
N SER A 69 -7.15 -8.89 -9.10
CA SER A 69 -7.52 -9.44 -10.41
C SER A 69 -6.33 -9.56 -11.37
N GLY A 70 -5.14 -9.11 -10.97
CA GLY A 70 -3.91 -9.22 -11.74
C GLY A 70 -3.66 -8.08 -12.73
N SER A 71 -4.34 -6.93 -12.58
CA SER A 71 -4.01 -5.75 -13.40
C SER A 71 -2.56 -5.31 -13.16
N SER A 72 -1.94 -4.73 -14.20
CA SER A 72 -0.62 -4.11 -14.13
C SER A 72 -0.63 -2.59 -14.30
N TRP A 73 -1.81 -1.98 -14.50
CA TRP A 73 -1.99 -0.53 -14.65
C TRP A 73 -3.33 -0.09 -14.06
N CYS A 74 -3.36 1.02 -13.32
CA CYS A 74 -4.52 1.48 -12.55
C CYS A 74 -5.21 0.36 -11.75
N GLY A 75 -4.42 -0.38 -10.98
CA GLY A 75 -4.94 -1.41 -10.09
C GLY A 75 -5.92 -0.86 -9.06
N SER A 76 -6.87 -1.68 -8.62
CA SER A 76 -7.89 -1.28 -7.62
C SER A 76 -7.30 -0.82 -6.27
N GLY A 77 -6.06 -1.18 -5.98
CA GLY A 77 -5.30 -0.76 -4.81
C GLY A 77 -4.58 0.58 -4.96
N CYS A 78 -4.54 1.18 -6.16
CA CYS A 78 -3.94 2.50 -6.35
C CYS A 78 -4.61 3.55 -5.45
N GLY A 79 -3.78 4.38 -4.81
CA GLY A 79 -4.23 5.42 -3.87
C GLY A 79 -4.68 4.89 -2.50
N GLN A 80 -4.65 3.58 -2.25
CA GLN A 80 -4.97 3.03 -0.93
C GLN A 80 -3.81 3.21 0.05
N CYS A 81 -4.12 3.54 1.31
CA CYS A 81 -3.13 3.71 2.35
C CYS A 81 -3.14 2.60 3.39
N TYR A 82 -1.94 2.30 3.89
CA TYR A 82 -1.71 1.31 4.92
C TYR A 82 -0.80 1.88 5.99
N LYS A 83 -1.15 1.66 7.26
CA LYS A 83 -0.24 1.88 8.38
C LYS A 83 0.65 0.65 8.50
N LEU A 84 1.97 0.83 8.44
CA LEU A 84 2.96 -0.21 8.65
C LEU A 84 3.60 -0.01 10.03
N THR A 85 3.54 -1.04 10.87
CA THR A 85 4.13 -1.03 12.22
C THR A 85 5.24 -2.06 12.27
N SER A 86 6.46 -1.62 12.53
CA SER A 86 7.65 -2.47 12.63
C SER A 86 7.48 -3.50 13.75
N THR A 87 7.73 -4.77 13.43
CA THR A 87 7.84 -5.84 14.43
C THR A 87 9.17 -5.80 15.19
N GLY A 88 10.16 -5.08 14.66
CA GLY A 88 11.53 -5.08 15.17
C GLY A 88 12.47 -6.04 14.47
N SER A 89 12.00 -6.80 13.47
CA SER A 89 12.77 -7.85 12.79
C SER A 89 12.76 -7.69 11.28
N SER A 90 13.63 -8.44 10.61
CA SER A 90 13.72 -8.60 9.15
C SER A 90 13.67 -10.10 8.80
N PRO A 91 13.41 -10.47 7.54
CA PRO A 91 13.63 -11.85 7.11
C PRO A 91 15.09 -12.26 7.28
N SER A 92 15.31 -13.52 7.65
CA SER A 92 16.65 -14.02 8.03
C SER A 92 17.71 -13.71 6.98
N GLY A 93 18.73 -12.96 7.38
CA GLY A 93 19.87 -12.59 6.51
C GLY A 93 19.57 -11.53 5.45
N GLN A 94 18.39 -10.92 5.47
CA GLN A 94 17.97 -9.94 4.45
C GLN A 94 17.91 -8.51 4.96
N GLY A 95 18.37 -8.24 6.18
CA GLY A 95 18.43 -6.89 6.72
C GLY A 95 18.56 -6.89 8.23
N THR A 96 18.54 -5.71 8.82
CA THR A 96 18.68 -5.52 10.28
C THR A 96 17.36 -5.27 11.02
N GLY A 97 16.24 -5.12 10.30
CA GLY A 97 14.95 -4.79 10.90
C GLY A 97 14.84 -3.31 11.24
N GLY A 98 13.96 -2.95 12.18
CA GLY A 98 13.70 -1.57 12.58
C GLY A 98 13.41 -1.47 14.08
N ALA A 99 13.08 -0.28 14.58
CA ALA A 99 12.63 -0.16 15.97
C ALA A 99 11.23 -0.77 16.12
N SER A 100 11.04 -1.70 17.07
CA SER A 100 9.73 -2.33 17.29
C SER A 100 8.68 -1.29 17.71
N GLY A 101 7.48 -1.38 17.12
CA GLY A 101 6.38 -0.45 17.36
C GLY A 101 6.45 0.88 16.58
N GLN A 102 7.59 1.20 15.95
CA GLN A 102 7.69 2.36 15.07
C GLN A 102 6.75 2.19 13.87
N SER A 103 6.01 3.25 13.53
CA SER A 103 5.01 3.23 12.46
C SER A 103 5.26 4.28 11.39
N ILE A 104 4.89 3.94 10.16
CA ILE A 104 4.75 4.86 9.03
C ILE A 104 3.41 4.60 8.32
N ILE A 105 3.00 5.52 7.45
CA ILE A 105 1.92 5.30 6.49
C ILE A 105 2.53 5.22 5.09
N VAL A 106 2.09 4.25 4.31
CA VAL A 106 2.41 4.15 2.88
C VAL A 106 1.14 4.24 2.05
N MET A 107 1.23 4.90 0.90
CA MET A 107 0.20 4.91 -0.15
C MET A 107 0.67 4.08 -1.34
N VAL A 108 -0.18 3.20 -1.87
CA VAL A 108 0.16 2.41 -3.06
C VAL A 108 0.09 3.30 -4.31
N THR A 109 1.23 3.52 -4.96
CA THR A 109 1.33 4.31 -6.22
C THR A 109 1.99 3.54 -7.35
N ASN A 110 2.44 2.30 -7.09
CA ASN A 110 3.07 1.46 -8.08
C ASN A 110 2.80 -0.04 -7.80
N LEU A 111 3.17 -0.88 -8.75
CA LEU A 111 3.12 -2.34 -8.64
C LEU A 111 4.55 -2.87 -8.42
N CYS A 112 4.73 -3.74 -7.44
CA CYS A 112 5.86 -4.66 -7.42
C CYS A 112 5.45 -5.99 -8.07
N PRO A 113 5.81 -6.24 -9.34
CA PRO A 113 5.37 -7.44 -10.03
C PRO A 113 6.14 -8.66 -9.54
N ASN A 114 5.47 -9.82 -9.49
CA ASN A 114 6.14 -11.08 -9.14
C ASN A 114 7.25 -11.45 -10.14
N SER A 115 7.04 -11.18 -11.43
CA SER A 115 8.06 -11.41 -12.46
C SER A 115 9.30 -10.57 -12.16
N GLY A 116 10.43 -11.24 -11.94
CA GLY A 116 11.70 -10.61 -11.58
C GLY A 116 11.86 -10.27 -10.08
N ASN A 117 10.79 -10.28 -9.29
CA ASN A 117 10.82 -9.96 -7.86
C ASN A 117 10.16 -11.04 -6.98
N ALA A 118 10.06 -12.28 -7.46
CA ALA A 118 9.32 -13.35 -6.78
C ALA A 118 9.79 -13.64 -5.34
N GLN A 119 11.08 -13.39 -5.07
CA GLN A 119 11.68 -13.45 -3.74
C GLN A 119 10.91 -12.60 -2.72
N TRP A 120 10.37 -11.46 -3.14
CA TRP A 120 9.73 -10.47 -2.28
C TRP A 120 8.25 -10.31 -2.56
N CYS A 121 7.87 -10.23 -3.83
CA CYS A 121 6.54 -9.83 -4.29
C CYS A 121 5.75 -11.05 -4.75
N PRO A 122 4.86 -11.60 -3.90
CA PRO A 122 4.11 -12.81 -4.23
C PRO A 122 3.04 -12.56 -5.29
N VAL A 123 2.65 -13.64 -5.98
CA VAL A 123 1.39 -13.69 -6.73
C VAL A 123 0.18 -13.65 -5.79
N VAL A 124 -0.98 -13.31 -6.32
CA VAL A 124 -2.24 -13.31 -5.56
C VAL A 124 -2.50 -14.71 -4.98
N GLY A 125 -2.77 -14.78 -3.67
CA GLY A 125 -3.02 -16.02 -2.94
C GLY A 125 -1.78 -16.85 -2.61
N GLY A 126 -0.58 -16.43 -3.04
CA GLY A 126 0.68 -17.08 -2.72
C GLY A 126 1.40 -16.46 -1.51
N THR A 127 2.65 -16.88 -1.34
CA THR A 127 3.62 -16.28 -0.41
C THR A 127 4.94 -16.05 -1.12
N ASN A 128 5.72 -15.09 -0.65
CA ASN A 128 7.11 -14.91 -1.08
C ASN A 128 8.03 -15.96 -0.42
N ASP A 129 9.33 -15.90 -0.71
CA ASP A 129 10.32 -16.85 -0.20
C ASP A 129 10.46 -16.83 1.33
N TYR A 130 9.89 -15.82 1.98
CA TYR A 130 9.89 -15.64 3.43
C TYR A 130 8.56 -16.02 4.09
N GLY A 131 7.59 -16.52 3.32
CA GLY A 131 6.30 -16.99 3.83
C GLY A 131 5.24 -15.91 4.02
N TYR A 132 5.41 -14.72 3.43
CA TYR A 132 4.45 -13.61 3.55
C TYR A 132 3.64 -13.44 2.27
N SER A 133 2.32 -13.28 2.41
CA SER A 133 1.38 -13.06 1.29
C SER A 133 1.35 -11.63 0.77
N TYR A 134 2.01 -10.71 1.46
CA TYR A 134 2.01 -9.28 1.16
C TYR A 134 3.41 -8.70 1.25
N HIS A 135 3.68 -7.74 0.39
CA HIS A 135 4.94 -7.03 0.36
C HIS A 135 4.75 -5.56 -0.03
N PHE A 136 5.44 -4.67 0.66
CA PHE A 136 5.49 -3.24 0.34
C PHE A 136 6.93 -2.87 -0.01
N ASP A 137 7.18 -2.55 -1.27
CA ASP A 137 8.47 -2.01 -1.69
C ASP A 137 8.41 -0.48 -1.60
N ILE A 138 9.09 0.11 -0.62
CA ILE A 138 8.90 1.51 -0.25
C ILE A 138 9.77 2.40 -1.15
N MET A 139 9.16 3.40 -1.78
CA MET A 139 9.86 4.33 -2.67
C MET A 139 10.67 5.33 -1.84
N ALA A 140 11.99 5.15 -1.77
CA ALA A 140 12.87 6.06 -1.05
C ALA A 140 14.33 5.94 -1.51
N SER A 141 15.07 7.05 -1.48
CA SER A 141 16.51 7.06 -1.78
C SER A 141 17.36 6.44 -0.66
N SER A 142 16.83 6.36 0.56
CA SER A 142 17.45 5.74 1.74
C SER A 142 16.42 5.02 2.61
N GLN A 143 16.89 4.23 3.58
CA GLN A 143 16.01 3.54 4.54
C GLN A 143 15.17 4.57 5.31
N VAL A 144 13.86 4.29 5.46
CA VAL A 144 12.92 5.24 6.09
C VAL A 144 12.60 4.93 7.56
N PHE A 145 12.55 3.64 7.93
CA PHE A 145 12.18 3.19 9.28
C PHE A 145 12.81 1.86 9.68
N GLY A 146 13.95 1.54 9.07
CA GLY A 146 14.67 0.29 9.24
C GLY A 146 15.04 -0.35 7.90
N ASP A 147 15.67 -1.51 8.00
CA ASP A 147 16.23 -2.26 6.89
C ASP A 147 15.46 -3.57 6.67
N ASN A 148 14.69 -3.60 5.58
CA ASN A 148 13.82 -4.72 5.18
C ASN A 148 12.96 -5.25 6.34
N VAL A 149 12.26 -4.31 6.98
CA VAL A 149 11.46 -4.53 8.18
C VAL A 149 10.29 -5.46 7.87
N ILE A 150 10.03 -6.43 8.75
CA ILE A 150 8.75 -7.15 8.81
C ILE A 150 7.77 -6.28 9.58
N VAL A 151 6.60 -6.07 9.01
CA VAL A 151 5.59 -5.16 9.56
C VAL A 151 4.28 -5.87 9.83
N ASP A 152 3.60 -5.43 10.88
CA ASP A 152 2.15 -5.53 10.99
C ASP A 152 1.53 -4.38 10.20
N PHE A 153 0.57 -4.66 9.32
CA PHE A 153 -0.09 -3.65 8.51
C PHE A 153 -1.60 -3.66 8.67
N ALA A 154 -2.21 -2.50 8.47
CA ALA A 154 -3.66 -2.34 8.38
C ALA A 154 -4.00 -1.23 7.39
N SER A 155 -5.06 -1.42 6.62
CA SER A 155 -5.66 -0.38 5.79
C SER A 155 -6.16 0.76 6.67
N VAL A 156 -5.90 2.00 6.25
CA VAL A 156 -6.27 3.22 6.96
C VAL A 156 -6.74 4.28 5.96
N SER A 157 -7.49 5.26 6.44
CA SER A 157 -7.74 6.47 5.65
C SER A 157 -6.42 7.17 5.34
N CYS A 158 -6.23 7.53 4.06
CA CYS A 158 -5.07 8.31 3.65
C CYS A 158 -5.05 9.69 4.33
N PRO A 159 -3.88 10.18 4.78
CA PRO A 159 -3.72 11.58 5.17
C PRO A 159 -4.14 12.53 4.04
N THR A 160 -4.67 13.69 4.39
CA THR A 160 -5.18 14.67 3.39
C THR A 160 -4.14 15.09 2.35
N THR A 161 -2.87 15.20 2.74
CA THR A 161 -1.77 15.49 1.80
C THR A 161 -1.63 14.38 0.77
N ALA A 162 -1.63 13.11 1.21
CA ALA A 162 -1.53 11.96 0.31
C ALA A 162 -2.70 11.90 -0.69
N THR A 163 -3.93 12.18 -0.23
CA THR A 163 -5.09 12.24 -1.14
C THR A 163 -5.02 13.40 -2.13
N THR A 164 -4.45 14.54 -1.70
CA THR A 164 -4.28 15.71 -2.57
C THR A 164 -3.22 15.44 -3.64
N ASP A 165 -2.12 14.78 -3.25
CA ASP A 165 -1.06 14.38 -4.15
C ASP A 165 -1.53 13.32 -5.15
N TYR A 166 -2.25 12.30 -4.67
CA TYR A 166 -2.78 11.23 -5.52
C TYR A 166 -3.77 11.75 -6.58
N ALA A 167 -4.53 12.82 -6.29
CA ALA A 167 -5.45 13.42 -7.25
C ALA A 167 -4.77 13.99 -8.51
N GLN A 168 -3.44 14.08 -8.54
CA GLN A 168 -2.65 14.44 -9.72
C GLN A 168 -2.35 13.23 -10.61
N CYS A 169 -2.51 12.01 -10.11
CA CYS A 169 -2.25 10.79 -10.86
C CYS A 169 -3.31 10.55 -11.95
N SER A 170 -2.96 9.74 -12.95
CA SER A 170 -3.86 9.43 -14.08
C SER A 170 -4.91 8.36 -13.74
N CYS A 171 -4.66 7.61 -12.67
CA CYS A 171 -5.61 6.75 -11.97
C CYS A 171 -6.11 7.49 -10.72
#